data_AF-A0AAQ3B195-F1
#
_entry.id   AF-A0AAQ3B195-F1
#
_cell.length_a   1.000
_cell.length_b   1.000
_cell.length_c   1.000
_cell.angle_alpha   90.00
_cell.angle_beta   90.00
_cell.angle_gamma   90.00
#
_symmetry.space_group_name_H-M   'P 1'
#
loop_
_entity.id
_entity.type
_entity.pdbx_description
1 polymer ?
#
loop_
_entity_poly.entity_id
_entity_poly.type
_entity_poly.pdbx_seq_one_letter_code
_entity_poly.pdbx_strand_id
1 'polypeptide(L)'
;MTDQLEALPPVPDEIVNAAQNGNLVLFVGAGASMMVGMPSWGGLAYDALRSLVDNGFIDYAELEQLKKLDPKKQLSIADFISQENGQKLDLRSNLKARFKSSIYPNINSIKATCVTTNYDHELNPDPLEEQSEKETKQKVNRKSGVENLNAADLKEPGTVIHLHGDIEKPETMIVTTRDYLAHYDEKNVQHFLAELFENYVVLFIGYGLEESEILEHILRRSGVKELDNKRQRFLLQPFFRSEQPLYDRLKVYHQRSFGVHLIGYTRDEKDYKQLEHVVEYWSSKLSVQPPALVDDIALMDRILND
;
A
#
# COMPACT_ATOMS: atom_id res chain seq x y z
N MET A 1 -10.64 -20.89 19.35
CA MET A 1 -11.50 -21.19 18.18
C MET A 1 -10.69 -20.83 16.96
N THR A 2 -10.52 -21.75 16.01
CA THR A 2 -9.79 -21.49 14.77
C THR A 2 -10.72 -20.67 13.88
N ASP A 3 -10.35 -19.43 13.56
CA ASP A 3 -11.09 -18.63 12.58
C ASP A 3 -11.05 -19.37 11.24
N GLN A 4 -12.21 -19.76 10.72
CA GLN A 4 -12.30 -20.45 9.44
C GLN A 4 -12.12 -19.44 8.31
N LEU A 5 -11.45 -19.86 7.24
CA LEU A 5 -11.39 -19.08 6.01
C LEU A 5 -12.78 -18.99 5.38
N GLU A 6 -13.27 -17.76 5.23
CA GLU A 6 -14.54 -17.43 4.58
C GLU A 6 -14.31 -16.62 3.31
N ALA A 7 -15.24 -16.66 2.35
CA ALA A 7 -15.12 -15.87 1.11
C ALA A 7 -15.26 -14.36 1.36
N LEU A 8 -16.08 -13.98 2.34
CA LEU A 8 -16.34 -12.61 2.76
C LEU A 8 -16.14 -12.53 4.27
N PRO A 9 -14.89 -12.39 4.76
CA PRO A 9 -14.65 -12.30 6.19
C PRO A 9 -15.32 -11.04 6.77
N PRO A 10 -15.81 -11.10 8.01
CA PRO A 10 -16.37 -9.93 8.67
C PRO A 10 -15.30 -8.85 8.87
N VAL A 11 -15.74 -7.59 8.87
CA VAL A 11 -14.87 -6.45 9.19
C VAL A 11 -14.64 -6.43 10.70
N PRO A 12 -13.38 -6.43 11.20
CA PRO A 12 -13.09 -6.21 12.60
C PRO A 12 -13.65 -4.89 13.13
N ASP A 13 -14.17 -4.91 14.37
CA ASP A 13 -14.74 -3.73 15.02
C ASP A 13 -13.73 -2.58 15.13
N GLU A 14 -12.43 -2.89 15.29
CA GLU A 14 -11.38 -1.87 15.35
C GLU A 14 -11.27 -1.07 14.05
N ILE A 15 -11.47 -1.72 12.89
CA ILE A 15 -11.47 -1.04 11.59
C ILE A 15 -12.74 -0.20 11.45
N VAL A 16 -13.89 -0.72 11.86
CA VAL A 16 -15.18 0.01 11.82
C VAL A 16 -15.10 1.27 12.69
N ASN A 17 -14.64 1.12 13.93
CA ASN A 17 -14.47 2.21 14.88
C ASN A 17 -13.45 3.25 14.38
N ALA A 18 -12.34 2.79 13.78
CA ALA A 18 -11.35 3.70 13.21
C ALA A 18 -11.90 4.51 12.04
N ALA A 19 -12.73 3.91 11.18
CA ALA A 19 -13.41 4.64 10.12
C ALA A 19 -14.32 5.73 10.71
N GLN A 20 -15.17 5.36 11.67
CA GLN A 20 -16.10 6.29 12.33
C GLN A 20 -15.40 7.43 13.09
N ASN A 21 -14.14 7.25 13.46
CA ASN A 21 -13.34 8.26 14.15
C ASN A 21 -12.39 9.03 13.22
N GLY A 22 -12.39 8.76 11.91
CA GLY A 22 -11.49 9.41 10.95
C GLY A 22 -10.02 8.96 11.06
N ASN A 23 -9.76 7.84 11.75
CA ASN A 23 -8.42 7.35 12.08
C ASN A 23 -8.04 6.07 11.31
N LEU A 24 -8.83 5.69 10.30
CA LEU A 24 -8.55 4.58 9.39
C LEU A 24 -7.67 5.04 8.22
N VAL A 25 -6.55 4.37 8.01
CA VAL A 25 -5.70 4.52 6.83
C VAL A 25 -5.71 3.23 6.02
N LEU A 26 -5.98 3.34 4.72
CA LEU A 26 -5.85 2.23 3.78
C LEU A 26 -4.45 2.22 3.21
N PHE A 27 -3.70 1.15 3.44
CA PHE A 27 -2.39 0.95 2.82
C PHE A 27 -2.55 0.04 1.59
N VAL A 28 -2.51 0.61 0.39
CA VAL A 28 -2.84 -0.09 -0.85
C VAL A 28 -1.57 -0.43 -1.64
N GLY A 29 -1.35 -1.72 -1.89
CA GLY A 29 -0.22 -2.22 -2.68
C GLY A 29 -0.58 -2.65 -4.10
N ALA A 30 0.42 -3.19 -4.81
CA ALA A 30 0.32 -3.49 -6.26
C ALA A 30 -0.73 -4.55 -6.61
N GLY A 31 -1.19 -5.36 -5.66
CA GLY A 31 -2.27 -6.32 -5.87
C GLY A 31 -3.61 -5.65 -6.25
N ALA A 32 -3.85 -4.40 -5.84
CA ALA A 32 -4.99 -3.63 -6.33
C ALA A 32 -4.78 -3.20 -7.79
N SER A 33 -3.58 -2.69 -8.14
CA SER A 33 -3.22 -2.32 -9.52
C SER A 33 -3.25 -3.51 -10.48
N MET A 34 -2.93 -4.72 -9.99
CA MET A 34 -3.06 -5.95 -10.77
C MET A 34 -4.50 -6.24 -11.21
N MET A 35 -5.50 -5.84 -10.42
CA MET A 35 -6.91 -6.01 -10.78
C MET A 35 -7.36 -5.04 -11.88
N VAL A 36 -6.55 -4.04 -12.25
CA VAL A 36 -6.76 -3.23 -13.47
C VAL A 36 -5.75 -3.56 -14.58
N GLY A 37 -4.95 -4.61 -14.41
CA GLY A 37 -4.03 -5.12 -15.42
C GLY A 37 -2.64 -4.50 -15.43
N MET A 38 -2.26 -3.78 -14.36
CA MET A 38 -0.88 -3.36 -14.14
C MET A 38 -0.05 -4.52 -13.56
N PRO A 39 1.28 -4.52 -13.70
CA PRO A 39 2.11 -5.59 -13.16
C PRO A 39 2.22 -5.52 -11.63
N SER A 40 2.55 -6.66 -11.02
CA SER A 40 3.12 -6.66 -9.66
C SER A 40 4.50 -6.01 -9.66
N TRP A 41 5.11 -5.77 -8.49
CA TRP A 41 6.49 -5.26 -8.43
C TRP A 41 7.49 -6.16 -9.16
N GLY A 42 7.40 -7.48 -8.96
CA GLY A 42 8.21 -8.44 -9.71
C GLY A 42 7.87 -8.48 -11.20
N GLY A 43 6.61 -8.27 -11.57
CA GLY A 43 6.20 -8.13 -12.97
C GLY A 43 6.80 -6.90 -13.63
N LEU A 44 6.82 -5.75 -12.93
CA LEU A 44 7.39 -4.50 -13.43
C LEU A 44 8.90 -4.63 -13.63
N ALA A 45 9.58 -5.29 -12.69
CA ALA A 45 11.01 -5.60 -12.80
C ALA A 45 11.31 -6.51 -14.00
N TYR A 46 10.48 -7.53 -14.22
CA TYR A 46 10.59 -8.39 -15.40
C TYR A 46 10.34 -7.64 -16.71
N ASP A 47 9.31 -6.79 -16.76
CA ASP A 47 8.99 -5.97 -17.94
C ASP A 47 10.12 -4.96 -18.25
N ALA A 48 10.76 -4.40 -17.22
CA ALA A 48 11.95 -3.56 -17.36
C ALA A 48 13.10 -4.32 -18.03
N LEU A 49 13.44 -5.52 -17.56
CA LEU A 49 14.46 -6.36 -18.19
C LEU A 49 14.09 -6.77 -19.62
N ARG A 50 12.82 -7.07 -19.87
CA ARG A 50 12.35 -7.43 -21.20
C ARG A 50 12.48 -6.27 -22.18
N SER A 51 12.24 -5.03 -21.73
CA SER A 51 12.47 -3.84 -22.55
C SER A 51 13.92 -3.70 -23.00
N LEU A 52 14.89 -4.17 -22.21
CA LEU A 52 16.31 -4.17 -22.61
C LEU A 52 16.58 -5.17 -23.74
N VAL A 53 15.91 -6.33 -23.73
CA VAL A 53 15.97 -7.29 -24.84
C VAL A 53 15.36 -6.68 -26.10
N ASP A 54 14.19 -6.05 -25.97
CA ASP A 54 13.49 -5.43 -27.11
C ASP A 54 14.31 -4.30 -27.75
N ASN A 55 15.12 -3.58 -26.97
CA ASN A 55 16.07 -2.57 -27.43
C ASN A 55 17.42 -3.13 -27.91
N GLY A 56 17.66 -4.44 -27.77
CA GLY A 56 18.90 -5.10 -28.16
C GLY A 56 20.08 -4.81 -27.23
N PHE A 57 19.84 -4.39 -25.99
CA PHE A 57 20.89 -4.11 -25.00
C PHE A 57 21.39 -5.36 -24.27
N ILE A 58 20.53 -6.37 -24.14
CA ILE A 58 20.87 -7.70 -23.62
C ILE A 58 20.21 -8.77 -24.48
N ASP A 59 20.69 -10.01 -24.40
CA ASP A 59 20.05 -11.15 -25.06
C ASP A 59 19.12 -11.96 -24.13
N TYR A 60 18.48 -12.99 -24.66
CA TYR A 60 17.61 -13.87 -23.88
C TYR A 60 18.36 -14.71 -22.85
N ALA A 61 19.64 -15.03 -23.06
CA ALA A 61 20.42 -15.79 -22.10
C ALA A 61 20.71 -14.95 -20.84
N GLU A 62 21.02 -13.67 -21.02
CA GLU A 62 21.14 -12.69 -19.93
C GLU A 62 19.82 -12.48 -19.22
N LEU A 63 18.70 -12.32 -19.94
CA LEU A 63 17.36 -12.20 -19.34
C LEU A 63 17.03 -13.39 -18.41
N GLU A 64 17.32 -14.62 -18.84
CA GLU A 64 17.10 -15.83 -18.04
C GLU A 64 17.95 -15.89 -16.76
N GLN A 65 19.11 -15.24 -16.75
CA GLN A 65 19.95 -15.11 -15.56
C GLN A 65 19.43 -14.01 -14.64
N LEU A 66 19.11 -12.83 -15.19
CA LEU A 66 18.69 -11.66 -14.43
C LEU A 66 17.32 -11.85 -13.76
N LYS A 67 16.37 -12.54 -14.41
CA LYS A 67 15.03 -12.76 -13.84
C LYS A 67 15.00 -13.59 -12.54
N LYS A 68 16.13 -14.22 -12.17
CA LYS A 68 16.27 -14.99 -10.92
C LYS A 68 16.63 -14.12 -9.71
N LEU A 69 17.05 -12.88 -9.96
CA LEU A 69 17.37 -11.91 -8.90
C LEU A 69 16.08 -11.38 -8.28
N ASP A 70 16.19 -10.78 -7.10
CA ASP A 70 15.05 -10.05 -6.51
C ASP A 70 14.69 -8.81 -7.35
N PRO A 71 13.43 -8.37 -7.34
CA PRO A 71 12.96 -7.27 -8.19
C PRO A 71 13.75 -5.96 -8.05
N LYS A 72 14.21 -5.61 -6.84
CA LYS A 72 15.00 -4.39 -6.59
C LYS A 72 16.34 -4.44 -7.32
N LYS A 73 17.03 -5.60 -7.28
CA LYS A 73 18.25 -5.81 -8.06
C LYS A 73 17.99 -5.79 -9.56
N GLN A 74 16.93 -6.44 -10.03
CA GLN A 74 16.56 -6.43 -11.45
C GLN A 74 16.40 -5.01 -11.98
N LEU A 75 15.64 -4.16 -11.27
CA LEU A 75 15.40 -2.77 -11.65
C LEU A 75 16.67 -1.91 -11.56
N SER A 76 17.52 -2.15 -10.56
CA SER A 76 18.81 -1.45 -10.44
C SER A 76 19.72 -1.75 -11.63
N ILE A 77 19.81 -3.03 -12.02
CA ILE A 77 20.58 -3.46 -13.19
C ILE A 77 19.96 -2.90 -14.46
N ALA A 78 18.63 -2.90 -14.57
CA ALA A 78 17.94 -2.38 -15.75
C ALA A 78 18.18 -0.88 -15.94
N ASP A 79 18.19 -0.11 -14.85
CA ASP A 79 18.53 1.31 -14.84
C ASP A 79 19.99 1.55 -15.25
N PHE A 80 20.95 0.78 -14.72
CA PHE A 80 22.36 0.89 -15.09
C PHE A 80 22.60 0.60 -16.58
N ILE A 81 22.06 -0.50 -17.10
CA ILE A 81 22.20 -0.86 -18.52
C ILE A 81 21.58 0.22 -19.41
N SER A 82 20.41 0.75 -19.04
CA SER A 82 19.77 1.84 -19.79
C SER A 82 20.67 3.08 -19.84
N GLN A 83 21.25 3.48 -18.70
CA GLN A 83 22.15 4.63 -18.60
C GLN A 83 23.45 4.45 -19.39
N GLU A 84 24.06 3.26 -19.33
CA GLU A 84 25.26 2.92 -20.12
C GLU A 84 25.00 3.00 -21.63
N ASN A 85 23.76 2.76 -22.05
CA ASN A 85 23.31 2.89 -23.44
C ASN A 85 22.71 4.28 -23.76
N GLY A 86 22.87 5.27 -22.87
CA GLY A 86 22.42 6.66 -23.08
C GLY A 86 20.91 6.86 -23.04
N GLN A 87 20.16 5.91 -22.45
CA GLN A 87 18.72 5.97 -22.26
C GLN A 87 18.35 6.07 -20.78
N LYS A 88 17.10 6.49 -20.51
CA LYS A 88 16.49 6.37 -19.19
C LYS A 88 15.57 5.17 -19.18
N LEU A 89 15.53 4.45 -18.06
CA LEU A 89 14.57 3.38 -17.86
C LEU A 89 13.15 3.97 -17.84
N ASP A 90 12.31 3.58 -18.80
CA ASP A 90 10.91 4.02 -18.87
C ASP A 90 9.97 2.93 -18.32
N LEU A 91 9.42 3.18 -17.13
CA LEU A 91 8.45 2.31 -16.48
C LEU A 91 6.99 2.71 -16.77
N ARG A 92 6.76 3.89 -17.34
CA ARG A 92 5.42 4.50 -17.47
C ARG A 92 4.50 3.74 -18.40
N SER A 93 5.06 3.12 -19.44
CA SER A 93 4.32 2.32 -20.41
C SER A 93 3.63 1.11 -19.75
N ASN A 94 4.17 0.61 -18.65
CA ASN A 94 3.65 -0.56 -17.93
C ASN A 94 2.60 -0.22 -16.86
N LEU A 95 2.50 1.05 -16.45
CA LEU A 95 1.71 1.50 -15.30
C LEU A 95 0.40 2.18 -15.74
N LYS A 96 -0.34 1.52 -16.64
CA LYS A 96 -1.63 1.99 -17.15
C LYS A 96 -2.68 0.90 -16.99
N ALA A 97 -3.88 1.29 -16.54
CA ALA A 97 -5.01 0.39 -16.47
C ALA A 97 -5.33 -0.17 -17.87
N ARG A 98 -5.44 -1.49 -17.97
CA ARG A 98 -5.70 -2.23 -19.21
C ARG A 98 -7.14 -2.72 -19.31
N PHE A 99 -7.84 -2.85 -18.17
CA PHE A 99 -9.24 -3.25 -18.12
C PHE A 99 -9.96 -2.62 -16.91
N LYS A 100 -11.29 -2.61 -16.97
CA LYS A 100 -12.14 -2.10 -15.88
C LYS A 100 -12.20 -3.13 -14.75
N SER A 101 -12.16 -2.63 -13.52
CA SER A 101 -12.38 -3.39 -12.28
C SER A 101 -13.13 -2.52 -11.28
N SER A 102 -13.87 -3.16 -10.37
CA SER A 102 -14.53 -2.45 -9.25
C SER A 102 -13.60 -2.20 -8.07
N ILE A 103 -12.34 -2.68 -8.09
CA ILE A 103 -11.41 -2.55 -6.96
C ILE A 103 -11.24 -1.10 -6.50
N TYR A 104 -10.84 -0.19 -7.39
CA TYR A 104 -10.59 1.20 -7.06
C TYR A 104 -11.89 1.96 -6.77
N PRO A 105 -12.99 1.81 -7.55
CA PRO A 105 -14.28 2.34 -7.14
C PRO A 105 -14.68 1.96 -5.71
N ASN A 106 -14.50 0.69 -5.33
CA ASN A 106 -14.84 0.22 -3.99
C ASN A 106 -13.89 0.80 -2.92
N ILE A 107 -12.57 0.82 -3.16
CA ILE A 107 -11.60 1.46 -2.24
C ILE A 107 -11.91 2.96 -2.09
N ASN A 108 -12.12 3.67 -3.19
CA ASN A 108 -12.36 5.11 -3.21
C ASN A 108 -13.66 5.49 -2.49
N SER A 109 -14.69 4.63 -2.56
CA SER A 109 -15.96 4.82 -1.85
C SER A 109 -15.85 4.74 -0.32
N ILE A 110 -14.75 4.17 0.21
CA ILE A 110 -14.48 4.15 1.66
C ILE A 110 -14.14 5.56 2.16
N LYS A 111 -13.57 6.42 1.29
CA LYS A 111 -13.19 7.82 1.59
C LYS A 111 -12.08 8.01 2.63
N ALA A 112 -11.48 6.91 3.11
CA ALA A 112 -10.36 6.95 4.04
C ALA A 112 -9.11 7.56 3.39
N THR A 113 -8.19 8.06 4.21
CA THR A 113 -6.84 8.40 3.76
C THR A 113 -6.15 7.16 3.21
N CYS A 114 -5.49 7.30 2.06
CA CYS A 114 -4.79 6.21 1.40
C CYS A 114 -3.28 6.44 1.40
N VAL A 115 -2.52 5.43 1.81
CA VAL A 115 -1.06 5.37 1.63
C VAL A 115 -0.78 4.26 0.63
N THR A 116 0.13 4.48 -0.31
CA THR A 116 0.44 3.48 -1.34
C THR A 116 1.91 3.48 -1.72
N THR A 117 2.43 2.32 -2.10
CA THR A 117 3.73 2.14 -2.75
C THR A 117 3.60 2.06 -4.27
N ASN A 118 2.38 2.12 -4.80
CA ASN A 118 2.13 2.16 -6.24
C ASN A 118 2.35 3.57 -6.78
N TYR A 119 2.72 3.67 -8.07
CA TYR A 119 2.94 4.95 -8.74
C TYR A 119 1.70 5.48 -9.48
N ASP A 120 0.71 4.62 -9.74
CA ASP A 120 -0.49 4.94 -10.52
C ASP A 120 -1.46 5.88 -9.80
N HIS A 121 -2.39 6.49 -10.54
CA HIS A 121 -3.34 7.48 -10.01
C HIS A 121 -4.76 6.95 -9.84
N GLU A 122 -4.94 5.63 -9.79
CA GLU A 122 -6.28 5.01 -9.69
C GLU A 122 -6.90 5.20 -8.30
N LEU A 123 -6.08 5.40 -7.27
CA LEU A 123 -6.54 5.93 -5.98
C LEU A 123 -6.98 7.38 -6.14
N ASN A 124 -8.28 7.58 -6.00
CA ASN A 124 -8.96 8.86 -6.10
C ASN A 124 -10.20 8.81 -5.19
N PRO A 125 -10.01 8.83 -3.86
CA PRO A 125 -11.10 8.69 -2.90
C PRO A 125 -12.21 9.72 -3.12
N ASP A 126 -13.45 9.32 -2.84
CA ASP A 126 -14.58 10.24 -2.92
C ASP A 126 -14.52 11.26 -1.76
N PRO A 127 -14.96 12.51 -1.98
CA PRO A 127 -14.99 13.50 -0.91
C PRO A 127 -15.96 13.09 0.19
N LEU A 128 -15.63 13.44 1.44
CA LEU A 128 -16.51 13.20 2.59
C LEU A 128 -17.86 13.90 2.42
N GLU A 129 -17.82 15.18 2.03
CA GLU A 129 -19.01 15.99 1.74
C GLU A 129 -19.41 15.86 0.26
N GLU A 130 -20.72 15.75 0.01
CA GLU A 130 -21.25 15.78 -1.36
C GLU A 130 -21.04 17.18 -1.96
N GLN A 131 -20.16 17.28 -2.96
CA GLN A 131 -20.02 18.50 -3.73
C GLN A 131 -21.28 18.68 -4.58
N SER A 132 -21.86 19.89 -4.54
CA SER A 132 -22.98 20.21 -5.42
C SER A 132 -22.56 20.07 -6.89
N GLU A 133 -23.46 19.62 -7.78
CA GLU A 133 -23.16 19.38 -9.21
C GLU A 133 -22.55 20.60 -9.96
N LYS A 134 -22.56 21.79 -9.34
CA LYS A 134 -22.04 23.05 -9.87
C LYS A 134 -20.61 23.38 -9.41
N GLU A 135 -20.07 22.65 -8.44
CA GLU A 135 -18.70 22.84 -7.97
C GLU A 135 -17.76 21.92 -8.75
N THR A 136 -16.70 22.50 -9.31
CA THR A 136 -15.64 21.75 -9.98
C THR A 136 -15.13 20.68 -9.01
N LYS A 137 -15.20 19.38 -9.39
CA LYS A 137 -14.69 18.27 -8.57
C LYS A 137 -13.32 18.65 -8.01
N GLN A 138 -13.23 18.78 -6.68
CA GLN A 138 -11.98 19.14 -6.04
C GLN A 138 -10.93 18.08 -6.37
N LYS A 139 -9.77 18.54 -6.88
CA LYS A 139 -8.67 17.64 -7.23
C LYS A 139 -8.21 16.93 -5.95
N VAL A 140 -8.11 15.60 -6.00
CA VAL A 140 -7.62 14.80 -4.86
C VAL A 140 -6.29 15.34 -4.36
N ASN A 141 -6.17 15.48 -3.03
CA ASN A 141 -4.94 15.90 -2.37
C ASN A 141 -3.92 14.75 -2.49
N ARG A 142 -3.07 14.79 -3.51
CA ARG A 142 -2.04 13.79 -3.77
C ARG A 142 -0.68 14.28 -3.28
N LYS A 143 -0.05 13.53 -2.38
CA LYS A 143 1.30 13.79 -1.84
C LYS A 143 2.29 12.77 -2.38
N SER A 144 3.47 13.23 -2.77
CA SER A 144 4.56 12.38 -3.27
C SER A 144 5.89 13.11 -3.11
N GLY A 145 6.98 12.36 -2.96
CA GLY A 145 8.30 12.93 -2.67
C GLY A 145 8.53 13.13 -1.17
N VAL A 146 9.77 12.93 -0.74
CA VAL A 146 10.16 12.89 0.69
C VAL A 146 9.77 14.18 1.41
N GLU A 147 9.86 15.33 0.74
CA GLU A 147 9.55 16.65 1.27
C GLU A 147 8.05 16.86 1.55
N ASN A 148 7.17 16.04 0.95
CA ASN A 148 5.72 16.15 1.07
C ASN A 148 5.10 15.02 1.93
N LEU A 149 5.91 14.20 2.59
CA LEU A 149 5.44 13.16 3.51
C LEU A 149 5.23 13.78 4.91
N ASN A 150 4.10 14.45 5.11
CA ASN A 150 3.75 15.04 6.41
C ASN A 150 2.73 14.15 7.14
N ALA A 151 2.98 13.84 8.42
CA ALA A 151 2.05 13.07 9.23
C ALA A 151 0.69 13.76 9.44
N ALA A 152 0.63 15.09 9.32
CA ALA A 152 -0.62 15.84 9.38
C ALA A 152 -1.59 15.46 8.24
N ASP A 153 -1.06 15.09 7.06
CA ASP A 153 -1.87 14.66 5.92
C ASP A 153 -2.63 13.35 6.20
N LEU A 154 -2.20 12.55 7.18
CA LEU A 154 -2.88 11.32 7.58
C LEU A 154 -4.26 11.60 8.21
N LYS A 155 -4.46 12.79 8.78
CA LYS A 155 -5.72 13.24 9.39
C LYS A 155 -6.75 13.74 8.39
N GLU A 156 -6.43 13.79 7.11
CA GLU A 156 -7.31 14.34 6.08
C GLU A 156 -7.90 13.22 5.20
N PRO A 157 -9.06 12.64 5.57
CA PRO A 157 -9.74 11.66 4.73
C PRO A 157 -9.89 12.13 3.29
N GLY A 158 -9.61 11.21 2.37
CA GLY A 158 -9.58 11.47 0.93
C GLY A 158 -8.22 11.89 0.38
N THR A 159 -7.22 12.10 1.25
CA THR A 159 -5.82 12.31 0.84
C THR A 159 -5.19 11.00 0.35
N VAL A 160 -4.34 11.10 -0.68
CA VAL A 160 -3.55 9.98 -1.21
C VAL A 160 -2.07 10.29 -1.10
N ILE A 161 -1.33 9.44 -0.38
CA ILE A 161 0.10 9.59 -0.12
C ILE A 161 0.86 8.47 -0.83
N HIS A 162 1.68 8.85 -1.79
CA HIS A 162 2.57 7.95 -2.53
C HIS A 162 3.93 7.88 -1.84
N LEU A 163 4.12 6.83 -1.04
CA LEU A 163 5.37 6.63 -0.30
C LEU A 163 6.56 6.42 -1.25
N HIS A 164 6.35 5.69 -2.34
CA HIS A 164 7.40 5.42 -3.33
C HIS A 164 7.41 6.39 -4.51
N GLY A 165 6.67 7.50 -4.42
CA GLY A 165 6.63 8.51 -5.47
C GLY A 165 5.54 8.30 -6.52
N ASP A 166 5.56 9.17 -7.53
CA ASP A 166 4.43 9.41 -8.43
C ASP A 166 4.85 9.28 -9.89
N ILE A 167 4.01 8.62 -10.71
CA ILE A 167 4.29 8.41 -12.14
C ILE A 167 4.39 9.70 -12.96
N GLU A 168 3.70 10.77 -12.54
CA GLU A 168 3.76 12.10 -13.15
C GLU A 168 5.01 12.89 -12.70
N LYS A 169 5.65 12.49 -11.60
CA LYS A 169 6.87 13.09 -11.03
C LYS A 169 8.00 12.04 -10.88
N PRO A 170 8.63 11.59 -11.99
CA PRO A 170 9.60 10.50 -11.99
C PRO A 170 10.78 10.69 -11.04
N GLU A 171 11.18 11.93 -10.78
CA GLU A 171 12.23 12.29 -9.84
C GLU A 171 11.93 11.89 -8.39
N THR A 172 10.66 11.62 -8.07
CA THR A 172 10.23 11.13 -6.75
C THR A 172 10.15 9.62 -6.66
N MET A 173 10.24 8.89 -7.80
CA MET A 173 10.02 7.46 -7.85
C MET A 173 11.17 6.69 -7.19
N ILE A 174 10.82 5.80 -6.25
CA ILE A 174 11.76 4.92 -5.55
C ILE A 174 11.81 3.59 -6.31
N VAL A 175 12.87 3.36 -7.08
CA VAL A 175 12.95 2.24 -8.05
C VAL A 175 14.15 1.34 -7.77
N THR A 176 15.33 1.92 -7.66
CA THR A 176 16.60 1.18 -7.53
C THR A 176 16.93 0.90 -6.07
N THR A 177 17.82 -0.06 -5.84
CA THR A 177 18.32 -0.38 -4.49
C THR A 177 18.88 0.86 -3.78
N ARG A 178 19.53 1.76 -4.54
CA ARG A 178 20.05 3.03 -3.99
C ARG A 178 18.91 3.94 -3.53
N ASP A 179 17.85 4.05 -4.31
CA ASP A 179 16.71 4.91 -3.98
C ASP A 179 16.02 4.41 -2.71
N TYR A 180 15.82 3.09 -2.58
CA TYR A 180 15.27 2.48 -1.37
C TYR A 180 16.13 2.78 -0.13
N LEU A 181 17.44 2.56 -0.22
CA LEU A 181 18.36 2.83 0.90
C LEU A 181 18.34 4.29 1.32
N ALA A 182 18.37 5.22 0.36
CA ALA A 182 18.28 6.65 0.65
C ALA A 182 16.92 7.00 1.27
N HIS A 183 15.83 6.57 0.65
CA HIS A 183 14.47 6.90 1.08
C HIS A 183 14.17 6.47 2.52
N TYR A 184 14.53 5.25 2.91
CA TYR A 184 14.24 4.76 4.27
C TYR A 184 15.26 5.21 5.33
N ASP A 185 16.39 5.81 4.93
CA ASP A 185 17.31 6.51 5.84
C ASP A 185 16.88 7.95 6.14
N GLU A 186 16.00 8.53 5.30
CA GLU A 186 15.45 9.87 5.51
C GLU A 186 14.63 9.95 6.80
N LYS A 187 14.99 10.92 7.67
CA LYS A 187 14.31 11.13 8.96
C LYS A 187 12.83 11.41 8.81
N ASN A 188 12.44 12.13 7.75
CA ASN A 188 11.04 12.47 7.53
C ASN A 188 10.21 11.21 7.20
N VAL A 189 10.75 10.30 6.39
CA VAL A 189 10.11 9.01 6.08
C VAL A 189 9.96 8.17 7.34
N GLN A 190 11.01 8.08 8.15
CA GLN A 190 10.98 7.35 9.42
C GLN A 190 9.97 7.94 10.42
N HIS A 191 9.87 9.27 10.49
CA HIS A 191 8.88 9.94 11.33
C HIS A 191 7.46 9.68 10.82
N PHE A 192 7.22 9.88 9.52
CA PHE A 192 5.92 9.62 8.88
C PHE A 192 5.42 8.19 9.12
N LEU A 193 6.27 7.19 8.89
CA LEU A 193 5.91 5.79 9.09
C LEU A 193 5.67 5.46 10.58
N ALA A 194 6.38 6.13 11.49
CA ALA A 194 6.14 5.96 12.92
C ALA A 194 4.76 6.50 13.31
N GLU A 195 4.45 7.72 12.90
CA GLU A 195 3.13 8.33 13.13
C GLU A 195 2.00 7.46 12.55
N LEU A 196 2.17 6.97 11.32
CA LEU A 196 1.23 6.08 10.65
C LEU A 196 0.92 4.82 11.49
N PHE A 197 1.96 4.12 11.97
CA PHE A 197 1.77 2.83 12.66
C PHE A 197 1.50 2.93 14.16
N GLU A 198 1.79 4.08 14.79
CA GLU A 198 1.55 4.33 16.22
C GLU A 198 0.15 4.93 16.46
N ASN A 199 -0.30 5.85 15.60
CA ASN A 199 -1.51 6.66 15.86
C ASN A 199 -2.73 6.25 15.04
N TYR A 200 -2.58 5.48 13.96
CA TYR A 200 -3.69 5.11 13.07
C TYR A 200 -3.97 3.61 13.09
N VAL A 201 -5.21 3.26 12.72
CA VAL A 201 -5.53 1.89 12.34
C VAL A 201 -5.25 1.73 10.86
N VAL A 202 -4.33 0.83 10.51
CA VAL A 202 -3.86 0.62 9.15
C VAL A 202 -4.41 -0.70 8.61
N LEU A 203 -5.12 -0.63 7.49
CA LEU A 203 -5.60 -1.79 6.74
C LEU A 203 -4.81 -1.92 5.45
N PHE A 204 -3.99 -2.97 5.35
CA PHE A 204 -3.25 -3.32 4.14
C PHE A 204 -4.15 -4.09 3.15
N ILE A 205 -4.30 -3.55 1.94
CA ILE A 205 -5.14 -4.10 0.85
C ILE A 205 -4.29 -4.32 -0.40
N GLY A 206 -4.34 -5.53 -0.97
CA GLY A 206 -3.56 -5.86 -2.16
C GLY A 206 -2.04 -5.72 -1.95
N TYR A 207 -1.61 -5.75 -0.70
CA TYR A 207 -0.23 -5.50 -0.34
C TYR A 207 0.52 -6.82 -0.12
N GLY A 208 1.64 -6.99 -0.83
CA GLY A 208 2.57 -8.08 -0.57
C GLY A 208 3.54 -7.66 0.52
N LEU A 209 3.59 -8.39 1.63
CA LEU A 209 4.60 -8.18 2.68
C LEU A 209 6.03 -8.59 2.24
N GLU A 210 6.30 -8.64 0.94
CA GLU A 210 7.63 -8.90 0.37
C GLU A 210 8.54 -7.66 0.48
N GLU A 211 7.97 -6.48 0.70
CA GLU A 211 8.71 -5.25 0.96
C GLU A 211 9.25 -5.22 2.40
N SER A 212 10.49 -5.68 2.53
CA SER A 212 11.23 -5.79 3.80
C SER A 212 11.31 -4.50 4.60
N GLU A 213 11.36 -3.34 3.95
CA GLU A 213 11.59 -2.04 4.56
C GLU A 213 10.40 -1.56 5.42
N ILE A 214 9.17 -1.76 4.93
CA ILE A 214 7.96 -1.42 5.69
C ILE A 214 7.82 -2.35 6.90
N LEU A 215 8.09 -3.64 6.71
CA LEU A 215 8.13 -4.61 7.82
C LEU A 215 9.22 -4.28 8.85
N GLU A 216 10.41 -3.89 8.38
CA GLU A 216 11.52 -3.49 9.23
C GLU A 216 11.18 -2.24 10.06
N HIS A 217 10.49 -1.26 9.48
CA HIS A 217 10.03 -0.09 10.23
C HIS A 217 9.08 -0.50 11.37
N ILE A 218 8.14 -1.39 11.08
CA ILE A 218 7.22 -1.96 12.09
C ILE A 218 8.01 -2.71 13.19
N LEU A 219 9.07 -3.44 12.82
CA LEU A 219 9.94 -4.17 13.76
C LEU A 219 10.79 -3.25 14.64
N ARG A 220 11.46 -2.25 14.05
CA ARG A 220 12.44 -1.38 14.74
C ARG A 220 11.81 -0.56 15.86
N ARG A 221 10.52 -0.22 15.75
CA ARG A 221 9.74 0.48 16.79
C ARG A 221 9.12 -0.46 17.83
N SER A 222 9.04 -1.76 17.55
CA SER A 222 8.55 -2.80 18.49
C SER A 222 9.56 -3.14 19.61
N GLY A 223 10.53 -2.26 19.87
CA GLY A 223 11.47 -2.38 20.97
C GLY A 223 10.78 -2.30 22.34
N VAL A 224 10.51 -3.47 22.94
CA VAL A 224 10.48 -3.71 24.40
C VAL A 224 9.58 -2.79 25.22
N LYS A 225 8.32 -2.61 24.80
CA LYS A 225 7.20 -2.47 25.75
C LYS A 225 6.10 -3.39 25.25
N GLU A 226 5.43 -4.08 26.18
CA GLU A 226 4.30 -4.95 25.90
C GLU A 226 3.50 -4.40 24.73
N LEU A 227 3.31 -5.18 23.66
CA LEU A 227 2.40 -4.83 22.58
C LEU A 227 1.11 -4.43 23.27
N ASP A 228 0.88 -3.12 23.35
CA ASP A 228 -0.32 -2.55 23.93
C ASP A 228 -1.47 -3.29 23.25
N ASN A 229 -2.46 -3.78 24.01
CA ASN A 229 -3.49 -4.70 23.50
C ASN A 229 -4.34 -4.13 22.34
N LYS A 230 -4.00 -2.95 21.81
CA LYS A 230 -4.62 -2.27 20.70
C LYS A 230 -4.22 -2.93 19.37
N ARG A 231 -5.19 -3.63 18.76
CA ARG A 231 -5.07 -4.13 17.39
C ARG A 231 -5.18 -2.97 16.41
N GLN A 232 -4.04 -2.49 15.90
CA GLN A 232 -3.99 -1.33 14.99
C GLN A 232 -3.61 -1.67 13.55
N ARG A 233 -2.99 -2.82 13.27
CA ARG A 233 -2.48 -3.15 11.93
C ARG A 233 -3.15 -4.42 11.43
N PHE A 234 -3.76 -4.37 10.25
CA PHE A 234 -4.52 -5.48 9.67
C PHE A 234 -4.08 -5.76 8.24
N LEU A 235 -3.86 -7.02 7.90
CA LEU A 235 -3.51 -7.45 6.54
C LEU A 235 -4.61 -8.30 5.94
N LEU A 236 -5.17 -7.87 4.82
CA LEU A 236 -6.17 -8.62 4.07
C LEU A 236 -5.48 -9.47 2.99
N GLN A 237 -5.54 -10.80 3.10
CA GLN A 237 -4.79 -11.71 2.23
C GLN A 237 -5.63 -12.91 1.74
N PRO A 238 -5.54 -13.29 0.44
CA PRO A 238 -6.26 -14.44 -0.09
C PRO A 238 -5.57 -15.77 0.25
N PHE A 239 -6.38 -16.81 0.45
CA PHE A 239 -5.96 -18.21 0.63
C PHE A 239 -6.90 -19.15 -0.12
N PHE A 240 -6.44 -20.31 -0.53
CA PHE A 240 -7.34 -21.43 -0.83
C PHE A 240 -7.86 -22.04 0.46
N ARG A 241 -9.08 -22.60 0.45
CA ARG A 241 -9.63 -23.27 1.64
C ARG A 241 -8.74 -24.40 2.15
N SER A 242 -8.03 -25.09 1.25
CA SER A 242 -7.04 -26.12 1.60
C SER A 242 -5.81 -25.59 2.34
N GLU A 243 -5.56 -24.28 2.31
CA GLU A 243 -4.42 -23.61 2.93
C GLU A 243 -4.70 -23.16 4.37
N GLN A 244 -5.78 -23.61 5.02
CA GLN A 244 -6.07 -23.30 6.43
C GLN A 244 -4.85 -23.49 7.36
N PRO A 245 -4.06 -24.59 7.27
CA PRO A 245 -2.88 -24.74 8.13
C PRO A 245 -1.77 -23.71 7.85
N LEU A 246 -1.68 -23.20 6.62
CA LEU A 246 -0.75 -22.12 6.27
C LEU A 246 -1.26 -20.80 6.84
N TYR A 247 -2.54 -20.49 6.64
CA TYR A 247 -3.18 -19.31 7.21
C TYR A 247 -3.00 -19.23 8.74
N ASP A 248 -3.26 -20.32 9.47
CA ASP A 248 -3.09 -20.38 10.92
C ASP A 248 -1.65 -20.05 11.35
N ARG A 249 -0.65 -20.53 10.61
CA ARG A 249 0.78 -20.26 10.89
C ARG A 249 1.17 -18.83 10.55
N LEU A 250 0.73 -18.33 9.39
CA LEU A 250 1.03 -16.96 8.97
C LEU A 250 0.36 -15.93 9.87
N LYS A 251 -0.83 -16.20 10.38
CA LYS A 251 -1.50 -15.37 11.38
C LYS A 251 -0.65 -15.19 12.63
N VAL A 252 -0.11 -16.29 13.17
CA VAL A 252 0.79 -16.24 14.32
C VAL A 252 2.10 -15.53 13.99
N TYR A 253 2.69 -15.82 12.82
CA TYR A 253 3.91 -15.18 12.36
C TYR A 253 3.75 -13.67 12.24
N HIS A 254 2.74 -13.18 11.54
CA HIS A 254 2.53 -11.74 11.36
C HIS A 254 2.20 -11.02 12.66
N GLN A 255 1.40 -11.66 13.52
CA GLN A 255 1.06 -11.08 14.82
C GLN A 255 2.28 -11.01 15.75
N ARG A 256 3.09 -12.07 15.83
CA ARG A 256 4.24 -12.11 16.76
C ARG A 256 5.45 -11.34 16.25
N SER A 257 5.67 -11.33 14.94
CA SER A 257 6.79 -10.61 14.35
C SER A 257 6.49 -9.12 14.22
N PHE A 258 5.30 -8.75 13.73
CA PHE A 258 5.02 -7.37 13.30
C PHE A 258 3.83 -6.73 14.05
N GLY A 259 3.16 -7.45 14.94
CA GLY A 259 1.89 -6.98 15.52
C GLY A 259 0.83 -6.72 14.43
N VAL A 260 0.88 -7.45 13.31
CA VAL A 260 -0.07 -7.35 12.20
C VAL A 260 -1.08 -8.48 12.29
N HIS A 261 -2.36 -8.14 12.28
CA HIS A 261 -3.48 -9.08 12.34
C HIS A 261 -3.88 -9.52 10.94
N LEU A 262 -3.59 -10.78 10.62
CA LEU A 262 -3.93 -11.37 9.33
C LEU A 262 -5.41 -11.74 9.23
N ILE A 263 -6.09 -11.19 8.23
CA ILE A 263 -7.48 -11.46 7.87
C ILE A 263 -7.46 -12.22 6.55
N GLY A 264 -7.72 -13.53 6.62
CA GLY A 264 -7.72 -14.41 5.46
C GLY A 264 -9.09 -14.46 4.80
N TYR A 265 -9.13 -14.56 3.48
CA TYR A 265 -10.35 -14.85 2.72
C TYR A 265 -10.13 -15.93 1.66
N THR A 266 -11.15 -16.72 1.36
CA THR A 266 -11.04 -17.82 0.38
C THR A 266 -11.09 -17.31 -1.05
N ARG A 267 -10.15 -17.71 -1.89
CA ARG A 267 -10.12 -17.36 -3.33
C ARG A 267 -10.45 -18.51 -4.28
N ASP A 268 -11.00 -19.61 -3.77
CA ASP A 268 -11.26 -20.83 -4.54
C ASP A 268 -12.12 -20.62 -5.79
N GLU A 269 -13.11 -19.71 -5.75
CA GLU A 269 -14.07 -19.52 -6.85
C GLU A 269 -13.68 -18.45 -7.86
N LYS A 270 -12.97 -17.40 -7.41
CA LYS A 270 -12.72 -16.19 -8.21
C LYS A 270 -11.23 -15.83 -8.32
N ASP A 271 -10.36 -16.69 -7.80
CA ASP A 271 -8.93 -16.42 -7.68
C ASP A 271 -8.69 -15.01 -7.10
N TYR A 272 -7.71 -14.26 -7.61
CA TYR A 272 -7.42 -12.91 -7.13
C TYR A 272 -8.58 -11.91 -7.27
N LYS A 273 -9.54 -12.13 -8.19
CA LYS A 273 -10.72 -11.26 -8.31
C LYS A 273 -11.65 -11.32 -7.10
N GLN A 274 -11.47 -12.31 -6.20
CA GLN A 274 -12.21 -12.33 -4.95
C GLN A 274 -11.97 -11.05 -4.12
N LEU A 275 -10.79 -10.42 -4.23
CA LEU A 275 -10.48 -9.18 -3.53
C LEU A 275 -11.52 -8.09 -3.83
N GLU A 276 -11.99 -7.97 -5.08
CA GLU A 276 -13.00 -6.99 -5.49
C GLU A 276 -14.28 -7.12 -4.66
N HIS A 277 -14.73 -8.36 -4.45
CA HIS A 277 -15.95 -8.66 -3.70
C HIS A 277 -15.78 -8.48 -2.20
N VAL A 278 -14.60 -8.77 -1.66
CA VAL A 278 -14.31 -8.52 -0.24
C VAL A 278 -14.32 -7.01 0.02
N VAL A 279 -13.66 -6.22 -0.83
CA VAL A 279 -13.61 -4.77 -0.68
C VAL A 279 -14.98 -4.14 -0.94
N GLU A 280 -15.77 -4.64 -1.90
CA GLU A 280 -17.18 -4.23 -2.11
C GLU A 280 -18.02 -4.47 -0.84
N TYR A 281 -17.88 -5.65 -0.24
CA TYR A 281 -18.58 -5.98 0.99
C TYR A 281 -18.15 -5.05 2.13
N TRP A 282 -16.85 -4.80 2.28
CA TRP A 282 -16.30 -3.97 3.36
C TRP A 282 -16.63 -2.49 3.18
N SER A 283 -16.58 -1.95 1.96
CA SER A 283 -16.93 -0.56 1.71
C SER A 283 -18.38 -0.26 2.09
N SER A 284 -19.30 -1.22 1.92
CA SER A 284 -20.69 -1.09 2.38
C SER A 284 -20.88 -1.05 3.91
N LYS A 285 -19.84 -1.42 4.68
CA LYS A 285 -19.85 -1.49 6.15
C LYS A 285 -19.04 -0.39 6.81
N LEU A 286 -18.17 0.29 6.06
CA LEU A 286 -17.31 1.34 6.57
C LEU A 286 -17.93 2.70 6.28
N SER A 287 -18.05 3.51 7.33
CA SER A 287 -18.48 4.91 7.21
C SER A 287 -17.39 5.78 7.82
N VAL A 288 -16.58 6.38 6.94
CA VAL A 288 -15.52 7.29 7.36
C VAL A 288 -16.13 8.64 7.73
N GLN A 289 -15.72 9.17 8.88
CA GLN A 289 -16.09 10.50 9.36
C GLN A 289 -14.84 11.38 9.53
N PRO A 290 -14.97 12.71 9.58
CA PRO A 290 -13.86 13.58 9.95
C PRO A 290 -13.32 13.22 11.35
N PRO A 291 -12.00 13.39 11.61
CA PRO A 291 -11.45 13.21 12.95
C PRO A 291 -12.15 14.10 13.99
N ALA A 292 -12.29 13.61 15.22
CA ALA A 292 -12.92 14.37 16.28
C ALA A 292 -12.02 15.55 16.72
N LEU A 293 -12.61 16.74 16.89
CA LEU A 293 -11.93 17.96 17.38
C LEU A 293 -11.17 17.79 18.71
N VAL A 294 -11.53 16.77 19.51
CA VAL A 294 -10.89 16.47 20.80
C VAL A 294 -9.49 15.87 20.61
N ASP A 295 -9.25 15.16 19.51
CA ASP A 295 -7.93 14.59 19.19
C ASP A 295 -6.90 15.67 18.84
N ASP A 296 -7.35 16.81 18.32
CA ASP A 296 -6.48 17.97 18.06
C ASP A 296 -6.00 18.63 19.34
N ILE A 297 -6.83 18.69 20.38
CA ILE A 297 -6.45 19.23 21.70
C ILE A 297 -5.42 18.31 22.37
N ALA A 298 -5.64 16.99 22.34
CA ALA A 298 -4.72 16.02 22.92
C ALA A 298 -3.37 15.91 22.17
N LEU A 299 -3.34 16.27 20.87
CA LEU A 299 -2.10 16.38 20.10
C LEU A 299 -1.38 17.71 20.36
N MET A 300 -2.10 18.83 20.45
CA MET A 300 -1.52 20.12 20.84
C MET A 300 -0.88 20.04 22.22
N ASP A 301 -1.54 19.38 23.19
CA ASP A 301 -0.97 19.15 24.52
C ASP A 301 0.26 18.23 24.51
N ARG A 302 0.39 17.31 23.55
CA ARG A 302 1.60 16.49 23.38
C ARG A 302 2.75 17.30 22.77
N ILE A 303 2.49 18.08 21.74
CA ILE A 303 3.50 18.92 21.07
C ILE A 303 4.00 20.06 21.98
N LEU A 304 3.16 20.57 22.89
CA LEU A 304 3.55 21.60 23.86
C LEU A 304 4.39 21.06 25.04
N ASN A 305 4.41 19.73 25.24
CA ASN A 305 5.06 19.08 26.37
C ASN A 305 6.30 18.25 26.00
N ASP A 306 6.64 18.15 24.71
CA ASP A 306 7.92 17.63 24.17
C ASP A 306 8.85 18.76 23.73
#